data_AF-A0AA88PI21-F1
#
_entry.id   AF-A0AA88PI21-F1
#
_cell.length_a   1.000
_cell.length_b   1.000
_cell.length_c   1.000
_cell.angle_alpha   90.00
_cell.angle_beta   90.00
_cell.angle_gamma   90.00
#
_symmetry.space_group_name_H-M   'P 1'
#
loop_
_entity.id
_entity.type
_entity.pdbx_description
1 polymer ?
#
loop_
_entity_poly.entity_id
_entity_poly.type
_entity_poly.pdbx_seq_one_letter_code
_entity_poly.pdbx_strand_id
1 'polypeptide(L)'
;MDVLVILLLTLFPWLSVADLTENLALDAKAVESSTHDPNGDATHALDGHTNCGDCCQEQIRGTLIRIGYSLGNNRNNNELAATVKHIPLGGGETFEFEPIRGQYVNIFVPGHKKYFSLCEVEVYAGYCTKTKDQDKGF
;
A
#
# COMPACT_ATOMS: atom_id res chain seq x y z
N MET A 1 8.30 6.71 17.56
CA MET A 1 6.98 7.25 17.15
C MET A 1 6.63 6.45 15.91
N ASP A 2 5.87 5.37 16.09
CA ASP A 2 5.79 4.27 15.11
C ASP A 2 4.39 4.16 14.53
N VAL A 3 4.29 4.09 13.20
CA VAL A 3 3.07 4.00 12.40
C VAL A 3 2.64 2.54 12.23
N LEU A 4 1.36 2.26 12.09
CA LEU A 4 0.75 0.94 11.91
C LEU A 4 -0.25 1.02 10.75
N VAL A 5 -0.15 0.15 9.75
CA VAL A 5 -1.07 0.11 8.59
C VAL A 5 -2.14 -0.97 8.82
N ILE A 6 -3.44 -0.61 8.73
CA ILE A 6 -4.60 -1.53 8.82
C ILE A 6 -5.57 -1.18 7.69
N LEU A 7 -6.15 -2.21 7.07
CA LEU A 7 -7.14 -2.11 6.01
C LEU A 7 -8.33 -3.02 6.40
N LEU A 8 -9.58 -2.58 6.22
CA LEU A 8 -10.75 -3.30 6.75
C LEU A 8 -11.90 -3.48 5.74
N LEU A 9 -12.34 -4.74 5.65
CA LEU A 9 -13.55 -5.30 5.05
C LEU A 9 -14.87 -4.60 5.42
N THR A 10 -15.78 -4.44 4.44
CA THR A 10 -17.19 -4.16 4.73
C THR A 10 -17.98 -5.47 4.90
N LEU A 11 -18.66 -5.65 6.04
CA LEU A 11 -20.11 -5.95 6.13
C LEU A 11 -20.57 -6.06 7.62
N PHE A 12 -21.50 -5.16 7.97
CA PHE A 12 -22.45 -5.10 9.11
C PHE A 12 -22.05 -4.43 10.46
N PRO A 13 -23.03 -3.75 11.12
CA PRO A 13 -22.84 -2.62 12.01
C PRO A 13 -22.92 -3.02 13.49
N TRP A 14 -21.82 -2.87 14.22
CA TRP A 14 -21.75 -2.50 15.65
C TRP A 14 -20.36 -2.77 16.20
N LEU A 15 -19.37 -2.04 15.70
CA LEU A 15 -18.12 -1.86 16.44
C LEU A 15 -17.53 -0.50 16.09
N SER A 16 -17.29 0.31 17.11
CA SER A 16 -16.66 1.62 16.97
C SER A 16 -15.20 1.44 16.54
N VAL A 17 -14.88 1.74 15.28
CA VAL A 17 -13.51 2.00 14.85
C VAL A 17 -13.44 3.47 14.48
N ALA A 18 -13.27 4.33 15.49
CA ALA A 18 -12.93 5.73 15.28
C ALA A 18 -11.40 5.84 15.26
N ASP A 19 -10.81 5.67 14.07
CA ASP A 19 -9.58 6.34 13.57
C ASP A 19 -9.04 5.59 12.34
N LEU A 20 -9.82 5.61 11.25
CA LEU A 20 -9.43 5.19 9.89
C LEU A 20 -9.83 6.27 8.88
N THR A 21 -9.91 7.54 9.31
CA THR A 21 -10.68 8.55 8.57
C THR A 21 -9.97 9.14 7.37
N GLU A 22 -8.65 8.98 7.22
CA GLU A 22 -7.87 9.70 6.20
C GLU A 22 -6.84 8.82 5.49
N ASN A 23 -6.77 8.95 4.15
CA ASN A 23 -5.74 8.34 3.31
C ASN A 23 -4.41 9.06 3.51
N LEU A 24 -3.44 8.39 4.15
CA LEU A 24 -2.10 8.93 4.41
C LEU A 24 -1.24 9.11 3.15
N ALA A 25 -1.65 8.47 2.05
CA ALA A 25 -0.94 8.55 0.79
C ALA A 25 -1.35 9.79 -0.03
N LEU A 26 -2.50 10.39 0.28
CA LEU A 26 -3.02 11.56 -0.44
C LEU A 26 -2.01 12.72 -0.40
N ASP A 27 -1.67 13.25 -1.56
CA ASP A 27 -0.66 14.31 -1.77
C ASP A 27 0.74 13.98 -1.24
N ALA A 28 1.01 12.71 -0.92
CA ALA A 28 2.33 12.30 -0.47
C ALA A 28 3.34 12.29 -1.63
N LYS A 29 4.63 12.25 -1.28
CA LYS A 29 5.69 12.19 -2.29
C LYS A 29 5.79 10.78 -2.88
N ALA A 30 5.54 10.65 -4.17
CA ALA A 30 5.82 9.45 -4.95
C ALA A 30 7.12 9.55 -5.75
N VAL A 31 7.76 8.41 -6.00
CA VAL A 31 8.86 8.25 -6.95
C VAL A 31 8.73 6.89 -7.64
N GLU A 32 9.08 6.82 -8.92
CA GLU A 32 9.05 5.57 -9.69
C GLU A 32 10.41 5.22 -10.29
N SER A 33 10.59 3.95 -10.66
CA SER A 33 11.84 3.48 -11.27
C SER A 33 11.92 3.74 -12.78
N SER A 34 10.79 3.94 -13.47
CA SER A 34 10.75 4.25 -14.90
C SER A 34 9.35 4.69 -15.35
N THR A 35 9.28 5.75 -16.15
CA THR A 35 8.07 6.13 -16.91
C THR A 35 7.96 5.29 -18.18
N HIS A 36 6.95 4.43 -18.29
CA HIS A 36 6.62 3.79 -19.57
C HIS A 36 5.91 4.78 -20.53
N ASP A 37 5.03 5.61 -19.98
CA ASP A 37 4.34 6.70 -20.66
C ASP A 37 5.06 8.03 -20.36
N PRO A 38 5.40 8.86 -21.36
CA PRO A 38 6.00 10.18 -21.14
C PRO A 38 5.10 11.15 -20.34
N ASN A 39 3.81 10.85 -20.17
CA ASN A 39 2.87 11.59 -19.33
C ASN A 39 2.62 10.92 -17.97
N GLY A 40 3.24 9.76 -17.71
CA GLY A 40 3.16 9.08 -16.42
C GLY A 40 3.93 9.88 -15.38
N ASP A 41 3.25 10.28 -14.31
CA ASP A 41 3.86 10.85 -13.11
C ASP A 41 3.41 9.99 -11.93
N ALA A 42 4.37 9.49 -11.16
CA ALA A 42 4.10 8.69 -9.96
C ALA A 42 3.17 9.39 -8.96
N THR A 43 3.11 10.73 -8.96
CA THR A 43 2.25 11.52 -8.07
C THR A 43 0.77 11.43 -8.41
N HIS A 44 0.39 11.13 -9.66
CA HIS A 44 -1.02 10.92 -10.03
C HIS A 44 -1.63 9.70 -9.34
N ALA A 45 -0.81 8.74 -8.88
CA ALA A 45 -1.31 7.60 -8.13
C ALA A 45 -1.72 7.95 -6.69
N LEU A 46 -1.56 9.21 -6.26
CA LEU A 46 -1.76 9.68 -4.89
C LEU A 46 -2.64 10.94 -4.84
N ASP A 47 -3.38 11.22 -5.91
CA ASP A 47 -4.11 12.48 -6.09
C ASP A 47 -5.61 12.37 -5.77
N GLY A 48 -6.07 11.19 -5.34
CA GLY A 48 -7.47 10.93 -5.00
C GLY A 48 -8.36 10.57 -6.19
N HIS A 49 -7.81 10.33 -7.39
CA HIS A 49 -8.60 9.97 -8.57
C HIS A 49 -8.47 8.47 -8.90
N THR A 50 -9.50 7.71 -8.57
CA THR A 50 -9.57 6.27 -8.90
C THR A 50 -9.83 5.97 -10.38
N ASN A 51 -9.96 7.00 -11.22
CA ASN A 51 -10.25 6.84 -12.64
C ASN A 51 -8.95 6.71 -13.42
N CYS A 52 -8.46 5.48 -13.60
CA CYS A 52 -7.64 5.21 -14.77
C CYS A 52 -8.53 5.49 -15.98
N GLY A 53 -8.28 6.59 -16.69
CA GLY A 53 -8.69 6.65 -18.10
C GLY A 53 -8.30 5.34 -18.76
N ASP A 54 -9.10 4.86 -19.73
CA ASP A 54 -9.09 3.51 -20.33
C ASP A 54 -7.72 2.94 -20.81
N CYS A 55 -6.60 3.63 -20.58
CA CYS A 55 -5.26 3.17 -20.85
C CYS A 55 -4.72 2.23 -19.76
N CYS A 56 -4.54 0.98 -20.21
CA CYS A 56 -3.45 0.08 -19.80
C CYS A 56 -3.55 -0.49 -18.38
N GLN A 57 -4.63 -1.23 -18.09
CA GLN A 57 -4.58 -2.27 -17.05
C GLN A 57 -3.67 -3.42 -17.48
N GLU A 58 -2.36 -3.22 -17.34
CA GLU A 58 -1.42 -4.34 -17.37
C GLU A 58 -1.53 -5.12 -16.06
N GLN A 59 -1.63 -6.45 -16.18
CA GLN A 59 -1.92 -7.31 -15.05
C GLN A 59 -0.76 -7.31 -14.05
N ILE A 60 -0.97 -6.69 -12.88
CA ILE A 60 0.06 -6.52 -11.84
C ILE A 60 0.33 -7.77 -10.99
N ARG A 61 0.14 -8.95 -11.56
CA ARG A 61 0.26 -10.23 -10.84
C ARG A 61 1.71 -10.47 -10.41
N GLY A 62 1.88 -10.82 -9.13
CA GLY A 62 3.18 -11.08 -8.53
C GLY A 62 3.91 -9.83 -8.04
N THR A 63 3.23 -8.68 -8.02
CA THR A 63 3.72 -7.46 -7.38
C THR A 63 3.87 -7.67 -5.88
N LEU A 64 4.92 -7.12 -5.30
CA LEU A 64 5.23 -7.19 -3.88
C LEU A 64 5.03 -5.81 -3.26
N ILE A 65 4.24 -5.75 -2.19
CA ILE A 65 4.06 -4.54 -1.38
C ILE A 65 4.95 -4.69 -0.15
N ARG A 66 5.86 -3.73 0.04
CA ARG A 66 6.82 -3.74 1.16
C ARG A 66 6.74 -2.47 1.98
N ILE A 67 6.83 -2.61 3.30
CA ILE A 67 6.68 -1.50 4.25
C ILE A 67 7.83 -1.51 5.24
N GLY A 68 8.41 -0.33 5.49
CA GLY A 68 9.48 -0.20 6.49
C GLY A 68 10.18 1.16 6.48
N TYR A 69 11.32 1.23 7.16
CA TYR A 69 12.13 2.44 7.31
C TYR A 69 13.41 2.42 6.47
N SER A 70 13.77 1.27 5.88
CA SER A 70 15.03 1.12 5.14
C SER A 70 14.94 1.74 3.76
N LEU A 71 16.00 2.46 3.39
CA LEU A 71 16.24 2.93 2.01
C LEU A 71 17.02 1.91 1.18
N GLY A 72 17.52 0.83 1.80
CA GLY A 72 18.38 -0.16 1.15
C GLY A 72 17.70 -0.86 -0.03
N ASN A 73 18.46 -1.08 -1.11
CA ASN A 73 17.98 -1.70 -2.36
C ASN A 73 16.69 -1.04 -2.90
N ASN A 74 16.66 0.30 -2.96
CA ASN A 74 15.46 1.05 -3.35
C ASN A 74 14.22 0.64 -2.55
N ARG A 75 14.35 0.51 -1.22
CA ARG A 75 13.30 0.08 -0.29
C ARG A 75 12.84 -1.38 -0.45
N ASN A 76 13.45 -2.19 -1.33
CA ASN A 76 13.09 -3.61 -1.50
C ASN A 76 13.51 -4.50 -0.33
N ASN A 77 14.38 -4.02 0.57
CA ASN A 77 14.77 -4.74 1.78
C ASN A 77 13.76 -4.59 2.93
N ASN A 78 12.72 -3.77 2.77
CA ASN A 78 11.65 -3.62 3.75
C ASN A 78 10.78 -4.87 3.85
N GLU A 79 10.05 -5.00 4.96
CA GLU A 79 9.22 -6.17 5.27
C GLU A 79 8.15 -6.37 4.19
N LEU A 80 7.90 -7.62 3.80
CA LEU A 80 6.87 -7.95 2.83
C LEU A 80 5.51 -7.89 3.51
N ALA A 81 4.70 -6.92 3.13
CA ALA A 81 3.34 -6.75 3.63
C ALA A 81 2.36 -7.67 2.87
N ALA A 82 2.41 -7.63 1.54
CA ALA A 82 1.49 -8.40 0.71
C ALA A 82 2.09 -8.77 -0.65
N THR A 83 1.51 -9.79 -1.28
CA THR A 83 1.78 -10.17 -2.67
C THR A 83 0.49 -10.09 -3.46
N VAL A 84 0.49 -9.28 -4.52
CA VAL A 84 -0.67 -9.09 -5.38
C VAL A 84 -0.91 -10.34 -6.22
N LYS A 85 -2.07 -10.96 -6.03
CA LYS A 85 -2.45 -12.17 -6.77
C LYS A 85 -3.25 -11.82 -8.01
N HIS A 86 -4.25 -10.95 -7.88
CA HIS A 86 -5.14 -10.59 -8.98
C HIS A 86 -6.00 -9.36 -8.63
N ILE A 87 -5.81 -8.26 -9.36
CA ILE A 87 -6.71 -7.12 -9.32
C ILE A 87 -7.73 -7.26 -10.47
N PRO A 88 -9.05 -7.18 -10.19
CA PRO A 88 -10.07 -7.20 -11.23
C PRO A 88 -9.98 -5.97 -12.15
N LEU A 89 -10.38 -6.14 -13.40
CA LEU A 89 -10.42 -5.04 -14.35
C LEU A 89 -11.38 -3.93 -13.87
N GLY A 90 -10.96 -2.66 -14.00
CA GLY A 90 -11.70 -1.48 -13.56
C GLY A 90 -11.91 -1.36 -12.05
N GLY A 91 -11.23 -2.17 -11.22
CA GLY A 91 -11.40 -2.17 -9.77
C GLY A 91 -10.09 -1.99 -9.00
N GLY A 92 -10.23 -1.83 -7.68
CA GLY A 92 -9.12 -1.88 -6.72
C GLY A 92 -9.04 -3.22 -5.99
N GLU A 93 -7.90 -3.50 -5.36
CA GLU A 93 -7.73 -4.60 -4.42
C GLU A 93 -7.21 -4.06 -3.09
N THR A 94 -7.70 -4.65 -2.02
CA THR A 94 -7.50 -4.23 -0.64
C THR A 94 -6.70 -5.33 0.06
N PHE A 95 -5.47 -5.03 0.49
CA PHE A 95 -4.57 -5.98 1.17
C PHE A 95 -4.51 -5.77 2.68
N GLU A 96 -4.95 -6.75 3.45
CA GLU A 96 -4.80 -6.80 4.90
C GLU A 96 -3.57 -7.64 5.28
N PHE A 97 -2.81 -7.20 6.28
CA PHE A 97 -1.60 -7.88 6.76
C PHE A 97 -1.38 -7.55 8.24
N GLU A 98 -0.49 -8.31 8.88
CA GLU A 98 -0.11 -8.07 10.27
C GLU A 98 0.46 -6.65 10.45
N PRO A 99 0.26 -6.02 11.61
CA PRO A 99 0.88 -4.76 12.00
C PRO A 99 2.35 -4.53 11.56
N ILE A 100 2.59 -3.77 10.48
CA ILE A 100 3.95 -3.37 10.07
C ILE A 100 4.19 -1.89 10.34
N ARG A 101 5.37 -1.61 10.94
CA ARG A 101 5.87 -0.25 11.15
C ARG A 101 6.72 0.21 9.99
N GLY A 102 6.46 1.41 9.49
CA GLY A 102 7.28 1.98 8.42
C GLY A 102 6.93 3.42 8.07
N GLN A 103 7.82 4.02 7.29
CA GLN A 103 7.64 5.34 6.66
C GLN A 103 7.46 5.21 5.14
N TYR A 104 7.97 4.12 4.55
CA TYR A 104 7.96 3.91 3.12
C TYR A 104 7.10 2.72 2.77
N VAL A 105 6.18 2.92 1.84
CA VAL A 105 5.52 1.87 1.08
C VAL A 105 6.24 1.75 -0.25
N ASN A 106 6.59 0.53 -0.64
CA ASN A 106 7.25 0.24 -1.91
C ASN A 106 6.49 -0.86 -2.64
N ILE A 107 6.05 -0.56 -3.87
CA ILE A 107 5.31 -1.48 -4.73
C ILE A 107 6.26 -1.93 -5.84
N PHE A 108 6.62 -3.21 -5.82
CA PHE A 108 7.72 -3.72 -6.64
C PHE A 108 7.28 -4.94 -7.47
N VAL A 109 7.49 -4.88 -8.77
CA VAL A 109 7.27 -6.01 -9.68
C VAL A 109 8.59 -6.73 -9.96
N PRO A 110 8.76 -7.99 -9.51
CA PRO A 110 9.95 -8.77 -9.82
C PRO A 110 10.00 -9.21 -11.29
N GLY A 111 11.18 -9.10 -11.88
CA GLY A 111 11.49 -9.50 -13.26
C GLY A 111 12.14 -8.39 -14.07
N HIS A 112 12.54 -8.70 -15.30
CA HIS A 112 13.09 -7.73 -16.25
C HIS A 112 12.02 -7.28 -17.24
N LYS A 113 12.06 -6.00 -17.65
CA LYS A 113 11.17 -5.41 -18.67
C LYS A 113 9.68 -5.61 -18.38
N LYS A 114 9.30 -5.48 -17.10
CA LYS A 114 7.90 -5.43 -16.70
C LYS A 114 7.52 -3.99 -16.40
N TYR A 115 6.34 -3.62 -16.84
CA TYR A 115 5.72 -2.33 -16.59
C TYR A 115 4.40 -2.60 -15.88
N PHE A 116 3.97 -1.63 -15.09
CA PHE A 116 2.63 -1.61 -14.54
C PHE A 116 2.25 -0.16 -14.26
N SER A 117 0.96 0.13 -14.35
CA SER A 117 0.40 1.43 -14.00
C SER A 117 -0.51 1.26 -12.80
N LEU A 118 -0.44 2.21 -11.88
CA LEU A 118 -1.36 2.33 -10.76
C LEU A 118 -2.18 3.61 -10.98
N CYS A 119 -3.49 3.49 -10.82
CA CYS A 119 -4.40 4.63 -10.95
C CYS A 119 -4.47 5.41 -9.65
N GLU A 120 -4.58 4.69 -8.53
CA GLU A 120 -4.63 5.28 -7.19
C GLU A 120 -4.06 4.28 -6.18
N VAL A 121 -3.38 4.80 -5.16
CA VAL A 121 -2.84 4.05 -4.02
C VAL A 121 -3.30 4.75 -2.75
N GLU A 122 -4.02 4.00 -1.92
CA GLU A 122 -4.48 4.49 -0.63
C GLU A 122 -3.75 3.75 0.50
N VAL A 123 -3.33 4.49 1.53
CA VAL A 123 -2.65 3.94 2.71
C VAL A 123 -3.37 4.42 3.95
N TYR A 124 -3.87 3.48 4.75
CA TYR A 124 -4.59 3.78 5.99
C TYR A 124 -3.83 3.22 7.19
N ALA A 125 -3.81 3.99 8.27
CA ALA A 125 -3.19 3.57 9.53
C ALA A 125 -4.22 3.43 10.64
N GLY A 126 -3.95 2.52 11.59
CA GLY A 126 -4.72 2.36 12.82
C GLY A 126 -3.81 2.38 14.05
N TYR A 127 -4.37 2.28 15.26
CA TYR A 127 -3.57 2.20 16.49
C TYR A 127 -3.33 0.75 16.92
N CYS A 128 -2.08 0.44 17.27
CA CYS A 128 -1.69 -0.89 17.72
C CYS A 128 -1.76 -0.89 19.26
N THR A 129 -2.88 -1.30 19.84
CA THR A 129 -2.98 -1.46 21.30
C THR A 129 -2.30 -2.76 21.69
N LYS A 130 -1.21 -2.69 22.46
CA LYS A 130 -0.66 -3.89 23.11
C LYS A 130 -1.75 -4.52 23.97
N THR A 131 -2.28 -5.68 23.59
CA THR A 131 -3.02 -6.51 24.53
C THR A 131 -2.06 -6.90 25.65
N LYS A 132 -2.43 -6.59 26.89
CA LYS A 132 -1.69 -7.01 28.08
C LYS A 132 -1.59 -8.54 28.12
N ASP A 133 -0.54 -9.11 27.56
CA ASP A 133 -0.10 -10.47 27.90
C ASP A 133 1.39 -10.72 27.63
N GLN A 134 2.24 -9.73 27.94
CA GLN A 134 3.68 -9.95 28.17
C GLN A 134 4.22 -9.20 29.39
N ASP A 135 3.36 -8.86 30.36
CA ASP A 135 3.78 -8.59 31.74
C ASP A 135 3.38 -9.78 32.62
N LYS A 136 4.01 -10.93 32.39
CA LYS A 136 4.14 -11.99 33.40
C LYS A 136 5.55 -12.55 33.37
N GLY A 137 6.36 -12.06 34.29
CA GLY A 137 7.68 -12.60 34.59
C GLY A 137 8.36 -11.75 35.65
N PHE A 138 8.13 -12.14 36.90
CA PHE A 138 8.77 -11.67 38.14
C PHE A 138 10.30 -11.71 38.05
#